data_AF-A0A0B1SJF0-F1
#
_entry.id   AF-A0A0B1SJF0-F1
#
_cell.length_a   1.000
_cell.length_b   1.000
_cell.length_c   1.000
_cell.angle_alpha   90.00
_cell.angle_beta   90.00
_cell.angle_gamma   90.00
#
_symmetry.space_group_name_H-M   'P 1'
#
loop_
_entity.id
_entity.type
_entity.pdbx_description
1 polymer ?
#
loop_
_entity_poly.entity_id
_entity_poly.type
_entity_poly.pdbx_seq_one_letter_code
_entity_poly.pdbx_strand_id
1 'polypeptide(L)'
;MAVECGLRISPDQWSALLYGDQAHRSHMQSIIDRLQTPHSYMQGIDELAAVASGSDSSSTACDLAQMAQLLRVFDTLPGHHERVGWTRFADYIDALYKLVKSTCRIYIKTMNSVLEMRSVPLLLVGPTTQALSTKLTRTRRRCT
;
A
#
# COMPACT_ATOMS: atom_id res chain seq x y z
N MET A 1 5.28 16.78 15.06
CA MET A 1 5.70 17.20 13.71
C MET A 1 5.53 16.12 12.63
N ALA A 2 6.24 14.98 12.65
CA ALA A 2 6.10 14.00 11.55
C ALA A 2 4.74 13.30 11.48
N VAL A 3 4.22 12.80 12.62
CA VAL A 3 2.89 12.17 12.68
C VAL A 3 1.78 13.17 12.34
N GLU A 4 1.90 14.42 12.81
CA GLU A 4 0.97 15.52 12.51
C GLU A 4 0.96 15.91 11.03
N CYS A 5 2.06 15.69 10.31
CA CYS A 5 2.15 15.85 8.86
C CYS A 5 1.76 14.57 8.09
N GLY A 6 1.22 13.54 8.75
CA GLY A 6 0.79 12.28 8.13
C GLY A 6 1.93 11.33 7.76
N LEU A 7 3.18 11.60 8.15
CA LEU A 7 4.33 10.73 7.84
C LEU A 7 4.41 9.56 8.83
N ARG A 8 4.44 8.34 8.29
CA ARG A 8 4.67 7.10 9.04
C ARG A 8 6.09 6.59 8.75
N ILE A 9 6.99 6.79 9.70
CA ILE A 9 8.42 6.44 9.59
C ILE A 9 8.72 5.32 10.59
N SER A 10 9.40 4.27 10.13
CA SER A 10 9.72 3.11 10.99
C SER A 10 10.80 3.44 12.03
N PRO A 11 10.91 2.67 13.13
CA PRO A 11 11.96 2.88 14.14
C PRO A 11 13.38 2.84 13.56
N ASP A 12 13.61 1.99 12.56
CA ASP A 12 14.90 1.88 11.85
C ASP A 12 15.21 3.13 11.03
N GLN A 13 14.19 3.67 10.36
CA GLN A 13 14.31 4.90 9.57
C GLN A 13 14.55 6.10 10.49
N TRP A 14 13.88 6.16 11.64
CA TRP A 14 14.15 7.18 12.65
C TRP A 14 15.57 7.10 13.21
N SER A 15 16.04 5.89 13.52
CA SER A 15 17.42 5.67 13.98
C SER A 15 18.42 6.19 12.95
N ALA A 16 18.24 5.85 11.68
CA ALA A 16 19.10 6.33 10.60
C ALA A 16 19.03 7.85 10.42
N LEU A 17 17.82 8.43 10.49
CA LEU A 17 17.59 9.84 10.23
C LEU A 17 18.12 10.75 11.34
N LEU A 18 18.04 10.32 12.60
CA LEU A 18 18.44 11.12 13.76
C LEU A 18 19.87 10.82 14.22
N TYR A 19 20.31 9.57 14.09
CA TYR A 19 21.58 9.10 14.66
C TYR A 19 22.56 8.55 13.61
N GLY A 20 22.13 8.37 12.36
CA GLY A 20 22.96 7.77 11.30
C GLY A 20 23.26 6.28 11.51
N ASP A 21 22.58 5.63 12.45
CA ASP A 21 22.82 4.23 12.83
C ASP A 21 21.50 3.45 12.98
N GLN A 22 21.62 2.17 13.36
CA GLN A 22 20.47 1.31 13.73
C GLN A 22 20.46 0.92 15.21
N ALA A 23 21.40 1.45 16.00
CA ALA A 23 21.56 1.10 17.41
C ALA A 23 20.42 1.67 18.27
N HIS A 24 19.79 2.76 17.82
CA HIS A 24 18.72 3.45 18.54
C HIS A 24 17.30 2.97 18.17
N ARG A 25 17.17 1.88 17.40
CA ARG A 25 15.86 1.31 16.99
C ARG A 25 14.92 1.09 18.19
N SER A 26 15.41 0.46 19.26
CA SER A 26 14.61 0.17 20.46
C SER A 26 14.19 1.44 21.19
N HIS A 27 15.07 2.45 21.22
CA HIS A 27 14.74 3.76 21.77
C HIS A 27 13.61 4.42 20.98
N MET A 28 13.71 4.43 19.64
CA MET A 28 12.66 4.97 18.77
C MET A 28 11.34 4.19 18.88
N GLN A 29 11.39 2.86 19.00
CA GLN A 29 10.19 2.05 19.28
C GLN A 29 9.51 2.48 20.58
N SER A 30 10.27 2.66 21.66
CA SER A 30 9.73 3.11 22.95
C SER A 30 9.09 4.50 22.90
N ILE A 31 9.58 5.37 22.02
CA ILE A 31 9.01 6.70 21.80
C ILE A 31 7.69 6.56 21.03
N ILE A 32 7.67 5.76 19.96
CA ILE A 32 6.46 5.50 19.17
C ILE A 32 5.35 4.91 20.04
N ASP A 33 5.66 3.90 20.84
CA ASP A 33 4.68 3.24 21.71
C ASP A 33 4.11 4.21 22.75
N ARG A 34 4.95 5.10 23.32
CA ARG A 34 4.49 6.13 24.26
C ARG A 34 3.58 7.19 23.63
N LEU A 35 3.70 7.40 22.32
CA LEU A 35 2.89 8.36 21.57
C LEU A 35 1.60 7.73 21.03
N GLN A 36 1.47 6.40 21.07
CA GLN A 36 0.22 5.73 20.70
C GLN A 36 -0.83 5.97 21.79
N THR A 37 -1.87 6.71 21.43
CA THR A 37 -3.07 6.87 22.25
C THR A 37 -4.25 6.25 21.51
N PRO A 38 -5.35 5.87 22.18
CA PRO A 38 -6.58 5.44 21.50
C PRO A 38 -7.07 6.47 20.48
N HIS A 39 -6.86 7.77 20.77
CA HIS A 39 -7.16 8.86 19.85
C HIS A 39 -6.34 8.78 18.54
N SER A 40 -5.12 8.25 18.58
CA SER A 40 -4.28 8.06 17.39
C SER A 40 -4.90 7.09 16.38
N TYR A 41 -5.77 6.17 16.82
CA TYR A 41 -6.49 5.26 15.93
C TYR A 41 -7.53 6.00 15.08
N MET A 42 -8.42 6.77 15.72
CA MET A 42 -9.43 7.58 15.04
C MET A 42 -8.81 8.61 14.10
N GLN A 43 -7.75 9.28 14.55
CA GLN A 43 -7.00 10.20 13.70
C GLN A 43 -6.45 9.49 12.44
N GLY A 44 -5.94 8.27 12.58
CA GLY A 44 -5.46 7.49 11.43
C GLY A 44 -6.56 7.12 10.43
N ILE A 45 -7.78 6.85 10.91
CA ILE A 45 -8.93 6.60 10.02
C ILE A 45 -9.35 7.88 9.30
N ASP A 46 -9.36 9.01 9.99
CA ASP A 46 -9.69 10.31 9.40
C ASP A 46 -8.68 10.69 8.32
N GLU A 47 -7.38 10.51 8.58
CA GLU A 47 -6.30 10.68 7.60
C GLU A 47 -6.52 9.77 6.38
N LEU A 48 -6.84 8.49 6.59
CA LEU A 48 -7.12 7.53 5.51
C LEU A 48 -8.33 7.96 4.66
N ALA A 49 -9.41 8.41 5.30
CA ALA A 49 -10.61 8.89 4.63
C ALA A 49 -10.36 10.19 3.84
N ALA A 50 -9.52 11.08 4.36
CA ALA A 50 -9.10 12.29 3.67
C ALA A 50 -8.28 11.97 2.40
N VAL A 51 -7.33 11.03 2.49
CA VAL A 51 -6.56 10.54 1.33
C VAL A 51 -7.47 9.93 0.28
N ALA A 52 -8.47 9.15 0.69
CA ALA A 52 -9.46 8.59 -0.22
C ALA A 52 -10.30 9.67 -0.94
N SER A 53 -10.66 10.74 -0.23
CA SER A 53 -11.50 11.83 -0.77
C SER A 53 -10.75 12.75 -1.72
N GLY A 54 -9.43 12.89 -1.54
CA GLY A 54 -8.56 13.71 -2.39
C GLY A 54 -8.09 13.02 -3.68
N SER A 55 -8.42 11.74 -3.88
CA SER A 55 -8.01 10.97 -5.07
C SER A 55 -9.15 10.90 -6.09
N ASP A 56 -8.91 11.40 -7.30
CA ASP A 56 -9.86 11.46 -8.42
C ASP A 56 -10.49 10.09 -8.71
N SER A 57 -11.71 9.83 -8.23
CA SER A 57 -12.62 8.70 -8.48
C SER A 57 -12.03 7.34 -8.93
N SER A 58 -10.83 7.00 -8.49
CA SER A 58 -10.15 5.76 -8.85
C SER A 58 -10.76 4.64 -8.03
N SER A 59 -10.78 3.42 -8.57
CA SER A 59 -11.18 2.24 -7.80
C SER A 59 -10.38 2.08 -6.50
N THR A 60 -9.13 2.57 -6.45
CA THR A 60 -8.33 2.59 -5.21
C THR A 60 -8.86 3.56 -4.15
N ALA A 61 -9.36 4.73 -4.56
CA ALA A 61 -9.94 5.72 -3.66
C ALA A 61 -11.20 5.17 -2.97
N CYS A 62 -12.05 4.49 -3.75
CA CYS A 62 -13.24 3.80 -3.24
C CYS A 62 -12.86 2.66 -2.27
N ASP A 63 -11.84 1.86 -2.60
CA ASP A 63 -11.35 0.80 -1.73
C ASP A 63 -10.82 1.36 -0.39
N LEU A 64 -10.08 2.47 -0.41
CA LEU A 64 -9.56 3.14 0.80
C LEU A 64 -10.68 3.74 1.65
N ALA A 65 -11.68 4.37 1.04
CA ALA A 65 -12.85 4.89 1.75
C ALA A 65 -13.64 3.77 2.43
N GLN A 66 -13.80 2.62 1.75
CA GLN A 66 -14.45 1.44 2.32
C GLN A 66 -13.65 0.87 3.50
N MET A 67 -12.32 0.82 3.40
CA MET A 67 -11.46 0.39 4.52
C MET A 67 -11.61 1.30 5.74
N ALA A 68 -11.61 2.63 5.54
CA ALA A 68 -11.81 3.58 6.63
C ALA A 68 -13.14 3.33 7.36
N GLN A 69 -14.21 3.04 6.63
CA GLN A 69 -15.51 2.73 7.23
C GLN A 69 -15.52 1.41 8.01
N LEU A 70 -14.85 0.36 7.50
CA LEU A 70 -14.72 -0.92 8.22
C LEU A 70 -13.92 -0.78 9.50
N LEU A 71 -12.86 0.03 9.48
CA LEU A 71 -12.04 0.31 10.66
C LEU A 71 -12.86 1.03 11.76
N ARG A 72 -13.78 1.94 11.40
CA ARG A 72 -14.63 2.61 12.40
C ARG A 72 -15.50 1.67 13.22
N VAL A 73 -15.83 0.49 12.71
CA VAL A 73 -16.60 -0.51 13.48
C VAL A 73 -15.84 -0.88 14.76
N PHE A 74 -14.50 -0.94 14.71
CA PHE A 74 -13.67 -1.35 15.83
C PHE A 74 -13.46 -0.25 16.90
N ASP A 75 -13.79 1.01 16.62
CA ASP A 75 -13.74 2.08 17.62
C ASP A 75 -14.66 1.81 18.81
N THR A 76 -15.79 1.16 18.52
CA THR A 76 -16.81 0.81 19.52
C THR A 76 -16.52 -0.49 20.26
N LEU A 77 -15.30 -1.05 20.13
CA LEU A 77 -14.95 -2.25 20.88
C LEU A 77 -15.00 -1.94 22.38
N PRO A 78 -15.78 -2.72 23.15
CA PRO A 78 -15.76 -2.55 24.58
C PRO A 78 -14.37 -2.84 25.13
N GLY A 79 -14.00 -2.14 26.21
CA GLY A 79 -12.79 -2.42 26.96
C GLY A 79 -12.77 -3.87 27.49
N HIS A 80 -11.60 -4.31 27.97
CA HIS A 80 -11.24 -5.68 28.35
C HIS A 80 -12.23 -6.49 29.24
N HIS A 81 -13.32 -5.88 29.74
CA HIS A 81 -14.25 -6.48 30.69
C HIS A 81 -15.73 -6.46 30.27
N GLU A 82 -16.11 -5.91 29.12
CA GLU A 82 -17.51 -5.96 28.66
C GLU A 82 -17.77 -7.18 27.78
N ARG A 83 -18.87 -7.88 28.02
CA ARG A 83 -19.28 -9.03 27.21
C ARG A 83 -19.87 -8.53 25.89
N VAL A 84 -19.25 -8.92 24.79
CA VAL A 84 -19.77 -8.67 23.43
C VAL A 84 -20.87 -9.69 23.11
N GLY A 85 -22.04 -9.22 22.67
CA GLY A 85 -23.09 -10.11 22.15
C GLY A 85 -22.66 -10.79 20.84
N TRP A 86 -23.15 -12.01 20.60
CA TRP A 86 -22.77 -12.81 19.42
C TRP A 86 -23.01 -12.11 18.08
N THR A 87 -24.05 -11.28 17.98
CA THR A 87 -24.34 -10.47 16.78
C THR A 87 -23.22 -9.47 16.50
N ARG A 88 -22.85 -8.65 17.50
CA ARG A 88 -21.73 -7.71 17.39
C ARG A 88 -20.40 -8.42 17.12
N PHE A 89 -20.19 -9.58 17.74
CA PHE A 89 -19.00 -10.39 17.46
C PHE A 89 -18.96 -10.83 15.99
N ALA A 90 -20.08 -11.31 15.44
CA ALA A 90 -20.16 -11.65 14.02
C ALA A 90 -19.90 -10.43 13.12
N ASP A 91 -20.44 -9.25 13.46
CA ASP A 91 -20.19 -8.01 12.75
C ASP A 91 -18.69 -7.63 12.75
N TYR A 92 -18.00 -7.77 13.89
CA TYR A 92 -16.55 -7.53 13.99
C TYR A 92 -15.74 -8.50 13.12
N ILE A 93 -16.08 -9.79 13.14
CA ILE A 93 -15.39 -10.80 12.32
C ILE A 93 -15.65 -10.57 10.82
N ASP A 94 -16.87 -10.22 10.43
CA ASP A 94 -17.21 -9.89 9.05
C ASP A 94 -16.48 -8.62 8.58
N ALA A 95 -16.44 -7.58 9.43
CA ALA A 95 -15.67 -6.37 9.16
C ALA A 95 -14.18 -6.67 9.00
N LEU A 96 -13.62 -7.53 9.86
CA LEU A 96 -12.22 -7.94 9.80
C LEU A 96 -11.92 -8.72 8.51
N TYR A 97 -12.78 -9.67 8.15
CA TYR A 97 -12.66 -10.44 6.91
C TYR A 97 -12.67 -9.51 5.68
N LYS A 98 -13.62 -8.58 5.63
CA LYS A 98 -13.72 -7.59 4.54
C LYS A 98 -12.48 -6.69 4.49
N LEU A 99 -11.97 -6.26 5.65
CA LEU A 99 -10.79 -5.41 5.73
C LEU A 99 -9.55 -6.14 5.17
N VAL A 100 -9.28 -7.36 5.64
CA VAL A 100 -8.15 -8.18 5.15
C VAL A 100 -8.26 -8.43 3.66
N LYS A 101 -9.47 -8.79 3.19
CA LYS A 101 -9.72 -9.01 1.75
C LYS A 101 -9.44 -7.77 0.92
N SER A 102 -9.89 -6.60 1.36
CA SER A 102 -9.62 -5.34 0.67
C SER A 102 -8.13 -5.01 0.66
N THR A 103 -7.40 -5.25 1.76
CA THR A 103 -5.95 -5.01 1.84
C THR A 103 -5.20 -5.88 0.84
N CYS A 104 -5.56 -7.16 0.73
CA CYS A 104 -5.01 -8.06 -0.28
C CYS A 104 -5.30 -7.58 -1.70
N ARG A 105 -6.52 -7.10 -1.99
CA ARG A 105 -6.88 -6.57 -3.31
C ARG A 105 -6.03 -5.35 -3.69
N ILE A 106 -5.86 -4.40 -2.79
CA ILE A 106 -5.01 -3.23 -3.03
C ILE A 106 -3.56 -3.67 -3.23
N TYR A 107 -3.04 -4.56 -2.37
CA TYR A 107 -1.67 -5.05 -2.48
C TYR A 107 -1.40 -5.72 -3.84
N ILE A 108 -2.28 -6.63 -4.28
CA ILE A 108 -2.16 -7.32 -5.56
C ILE A 108 -2.25 -6.32 -6.72
N LYS A 109 -3.18 -5.36 -6.67
CA LYS A 109 -3.34 -4.34 -7.70
C LYS A 109 -2.07 -3.48 -7.83
N THR A 110 -1.54 -3.00 -6.70
CA THR A 110 -0.30 -2.23 -6.66
C THR A 110 0.89 -3.05 -7.19
N MET A 111 0.99 -4.34 -6.83
CA MET A 111 2.04 -5.22 -7.35
C MET A 111 1.94 -5.42 -8.86
N ASN A 112 0.74 -5.63 -9.40
CA ASN A 112 0.51 -5.80 -10.84
C ASN A 112 0.84 -4.52 -11.62
N SER A 113 0.44 -3.35 -11.13
CA SER A 113 0.79 -2.07 -11.77
C SER A 113 2.31 -1.81 -11.78
N VAL A 114 3.03 -2.22 -10.73
CA VAL A 114 4.51 -2.14 -10.70
C VAL A 114 5.16 -3.08 -11.72
N LEU A 115 4.58 -4.27 -11.94
CA LEU A 115 5.04 -5.21 -12.96
C LEU A 115 4.75 -4.71 -14.39
N GLU A 116 3.59 -4.09 -14.62
CA GLU A 116 3.27 -3.47 -15.93
C GLU A 116 4.22 -2.30 -16.24
N MET A 117 4.53 -1.43 -15.27
CA MET A 117 5.52 -0.35 -15.48
C MET A 117 6.93 -0.88 -15.80
N ARG A 118 7.31 -2.04 -15.25
CA ARG A 118 8.59 -2.70 -15.58
C ARG A 118 8.58 -3.43 -16.93
N SER A 119 7.41 -3.68 -17.51
CA SER A 119 7.25 -4.42 -18.76
C SER A 119 7.04 -3.52 -19.98
N VAL A 120 7.15 -2.20 -19.86
CA VAL A 120 7.20 -1.29 -21.01
C VAL A 120 8.62 -1.31 -21.58
N PRO A 121 8.91 -1.97 -22.72
CA PRO A 121 10.21 -1.82 -23.36
C PRO A 121 10.37 -0.37 -23.79
N LEU A 122 11.51 0.23 -23.42
CA LEU A 122 12.03 1.47 -23.98
C LEU A 122 12.13 1.35 -25.51
N LEU A 123 11.05 1.65 -26.24
CA LEU A 123 11.10 1.94 -27.66
C LEU A 123 10.89 3.44 -27.84
N LEU A 124 11.95 4.21 -27.59
CA LEU A 124 12.10 5.55 -28.14
C LEU A 124 13.44 5.66 -28.88
N VAL A 125 13.35 5.44 -30.20
CA VAL A 125 13.94 6.24 -31.29
C VAL A 125 15.34 6.83 -31.09
N GLY A 126 16.29 6.40 -31.94
CA GLY A 126 17.50 7.13 -32.30
C GLY A 126 17.83 6.92 -33.81
N PRO A 127 18.27 7.95 -34.56
CA PRO A 127 18.16 8.00 -36.02
C PRO A 127 19.39 7.44 -36.77
N THR A 128 19.14 6.97 -38.01
CA THR A 128 20.05 6.93 -39.17
C THR A 128 21.52 6.54 -38.96
N THR A 129 21.85 5.29 -39.33
CA THR A 129 23.02 5.02 -40.20
C THR A 129 22.72 3.80 -41.08
N GLN A 130 22.52 4.06 -42.36
CA GLN A 130 22.57 3.04 -43.41
C GLN A 130 23.98 2.43 -43.45
N ALA A 131 24.11 1.13 -43.72
CA ALA A 131 24.80 0.64 -44.92
C ALA A 131 25.21 -0.85 -44.82
N LEU A 132 24.98 -1.54 -45.95
CA LEU A 132 25.85 -2.58 -46.55
C LEU A 132 25.98 -3.91 -45.76
N SER A 133 25.91 -5.11 -46.34
CA SER A 133 25.92 -5.51 -47.74
C SER A 133 25.52 -6.99 -47.82
N THR A 134 24.82 -7.34 -48.89
CA THR A 134 24.88 -8.58 -49.68
C THR A 134 25.52 -9.83 -49.05
N LYS A 135 24.82 -10.98 -49.15
CA LYS A 135 25.11 -12.05 -50.12
C LYS A 135 24.25 -13.29 -49.85
N LEU A 136 23.71 -13.85 -50.94
CA LEU A 136 23.65 -15.30 -51.30
C LEU A 136 23.24 -16.29 -50.19
N THR A 137 22.31 -17.25 -50.33
CA THR A 137 21.91 -18.05 -51.49
C THR A 137 20.84 -19.04 -51.04
N ARG A 138 19.77 -19.16 -51.85
CA ARG A 138 19.34 -20.42 -52.49
C ARG A 138 18.59 -21.47 -51.63
N THR A 139 17.39 -21.74 -52.16
CA THR A 139 16.75 -23.05 -52.41
C THR A 139 15.93 -23.77 -51.32
N ARG A 140 14.67 -24.03 -51.75
CA ARG A 140 13.91 -25.31 -51.65
C ARG A 140 13.36 -25.64 -50.25
N ARG A 141 12.13 -26.13 -50.01
CA ARG A 141 11.06 -26.84 -50.75
C ARG A 141 9.74 -26.51 -50.00
N ARG A 142 8.62 -26.18 -50.65
CA ARG A 142 7.57 -27.08 -51.23
C ARG A 142 6.86 -27.97 -50.19
N CYS A 143 5.57 -27.70 -49.96
CA CYS A 143 4.39 -28.58 -50.07
C CYS A 143 3.23 -27.91 -49.31
N THR A 144 2.27 -27.33 -50.05
CA THR A 144 0.88 -27.82 -50.25
C THR A 144 0.02 -27.63 -49.01
#